data_AF-A0A3D5D4P8-F1
#
_entry.id   AF-A0A3D5D4P8-F1
#
_cell.length_a   1.000
_cell.length_b   1.000
_cell.length_c   1.000
_cell.angle_alpha   90.00
_cell.angle_beta   90.00
_cell.angle_gamma   90.00
#
_symmetry.space_group_name_H-M   'P 1'
#
loop_
_entity.id
_entity.type
_entity.pdbx_description
1 polymer ?
#
loop_
_entity_poly.entity_id
_entity_poly.type
_entity_poly.pdbx_seq_one_letter_code
_entity_poly.pdbx_strand_id
1 'polypeptide(L)' 'MKQFLLTTLCLAVVTADAADDIPDRPEKLKFPALKYEPPTGADYRVQLKNGPVAYLVPDRELPLVSISIRVRTGGYEV' A
#
# COMPACT_ATOMS: atom_id res chain seq x y z
N MET A 1 28.54 3.64 41.99
CA MET A 1 27.35 2.97 41.41
C MET A 1 26.89 3.66 40.12
N LYS A 2 27.75 3.75 39.10
CA LYS A 2 27.44 4.52 37.87
C LYS A 2 28.15 3.99 36.61
N GLN A 3 28.93 2.91 36.73
CA GLN A 3 29.73 2.33 35.65
C GLN A 3 29.12 1.06 35.04
N PHE A 4 28.17 0.42 35.72
CA PHE A 4 27.46 -0.76 35.18
C PHE A 4 26.33 -0.40 34.21
N LEU A 5 25.89 0.86 34.19
CA LEU A 5 24.75 1.28 33.36
C LEU A 5 25.15 1.63 31.92
N LEU A 6 26.43 1.92 31.66
CA LEU A 6 26.91 2.28 30.31
C LEU A 6 27.23 1.06 29.44
N THR A 7 27.53 -0.09 30.03
CA THR A 7 27.98 -1.28 29.29
C THR A 7 26.81 -2.05 28.67
N THR A 8 25.60 -1.91 29.21
CA THR A 8 24.41 -2.62 28.70
C THR A 8 23.73 -1.90 27.53
N LEU A 9 23.97 -0.60 27.34
CA LEU A 9 23.40 0.18 26.23
C LEU A 9 24.10 -0.08 24.89
N CYS A 10 25.30 -0.67 24.92
CA CYS A 10 26.11 -0.91 23.72
C CYS A 10 25.77 -2.22 22.98
N LEU A 11 24.97 -3.12 23.56
CA LEU A 11 24.70 -4.44 22.98
C LEU A 11 23.41 -4.53 22.14
N ALA A 12 22.63 -3.46 22.03
CA ALA A 12 21.32 -3.50 21.38
C ALA A 12 21.27 -2.87 19.97
N VAL A 13 22.40 -2.39 19.43
CA VAL A 13 22.40 -1.62 18.17
C VAL A 13 23.43 -2.16 17.18
N VAL A 14 23.27 -3.42 16.74
CA VAL A 14 23.80 -3.89 15.44
C VAL A 14 22.89 -5.01 14.92
N THR A 15 21.72 -4.69 14.40
CA THR A 15 21.17 -5.46 13.28
C THR A 15 21.63 -4.74 12.03
N ALA A 16 22.88 -5.01 11.64
CA ALA A 16 23.37 -4.64 10.32
C ALA A 16 22.50 -5.38 9.30
N ASP A 17 21.78 -4.63 8.47
CA ASP A 17 21.20 -5.15 7.25
C ASP A 17 22.35 -5.75 6.45
N ALA A 18 22.37 -7.07 6.34
CA ALA A 18 23.32 -7.75 5.48
C ALA A 18 22.97 -7.35 4.05
N ALA A 19 23.79 -6.50 3.44
CA ALA A 19 23.67 -6.19 2.03
C ALA A 19 23.75 -7.50 1.24
N ASP A 20 22.68 -7.84 0.52
CA ASP A 20 22.68 -8.97 -0.40
C ASP A 20 23.83 -8.80 -1.40
N ASP A 21 24.69 -9.82 -1.49
CA ASP A 21 25.86 -9.86 -2.36
C ASP A 21 25.38 -9.70 -3.82
N ILE A 22 25.70 -8.55 -4.44
CA ILE A 22 25.24 -8.24 -5.81
C ILE A 22 25.92 -9.24 -6.74
N PRO A 23 25.15 -10.13 -7.40
CA PRO A 23 25.76 -11.17 -8.20
C PRO A 23 26.48 -10.57 -9.42
N ASP A 24 27.67 -11.08 -9.69
CA ASP A 24 28.59 -10.67 -10.77
C ASP A 24 27.95 -10.64 -12.18
N ARG A 25 26.85 -11.39 -12.37
CA ARG A 25 26.11 -11.41 -13.65
C ARG A 25 24.60 -11.32 -13.44
N PRO A 26 23.88 -10.60 -14.32
CA PRO A 26 22.45 -10.32 -14.16
C PRO A 26 21.56 -11.58 -14.20
N GLU A 27 22.00 -12.65 -14.87
CA GLU A 27 21.25 -13.91 -14.96
C GLU A 27 21.07 -14.63 -13.62
N LYS A 28 21.87 -14.29 -12.60
CA LYS A 28 21.78 -14.87 -11.26
C LYS A 28 20.79 -14.12 -10.35
N LEU A 29 20.20 -13.02 -10.83
CA LEU A 29 19.18 -12.27 -10.11
C LEU A 29 17.89 -13.08 -10.05
N LYS A 30 17.49 -13.48 -8.84
CA LYS A 30 16.20 -14.11 -8.59
C LYS A 30 15.24 -13.07 -8.06
N PHE A 31 14.18 -12.81 -8.82
CA PHE A 31 13.10 -11.95 -8.36
C PHE A 31 12.07 -12.79 -7.61
N PRO A 32 11.64 -12.36 -6.42
CA PRO A 32 10.53 -13.02 -5.74
C PRO A 32 9.27 -12.92 -6.59
N ALA A 33 8.37 -13.91 -6.44
CA ALA A 33 7.10 -13.89 -7.15
C ALA A 33 6.28 -12.65 -6.75
N LEU A 34 5.75 -11.94 -7.76
CA LEU A 34 4.88 -10.79 -7.55
C LEU A 34 3.57 -11.26 -6.89
N LYS A 35 3.30 -10.78 -5.68
CA LYS A 35 1.98 -10.93 -5.05
C LYS A 35 1.12 -9.73 -5.43
N TYR A 36 0.10 -9.97 -6.24
CA TYR A 36 -0.93 -8.99 -6.52
C TYR A 36 -2.14 -9.29 -5.64
N GLU A 37 -2.39 -8.41 -4.66
CA GLU A 37 -3.56 -8.47 -3.78
C GLU A 37 -4.50 -7.33 -4.19
N PRO A 38 -5.49 -7.58 -5.07
CA PRO A 38 -6.42 -6.54 -5.48
C PRO A 38 -7.23 -6.06 -4.28
N PRO A 39 -7.58 -4.77 -4.24
CA PRO A 39 -8.42 -4.22 -3.17
C PRO A 39 -9.82 -4.84 -3.20
N THR A 40 -10.36 -5.17 -2.03
CA THR A 40 -11.75 -5.63 -1.91
C THR A 40 -12.68 -4.43 -2.04
N GLY A 41 -13.54 -4.41 -3.07
CA GLY A 41 -14.45 -3.28 -3.31
C GLY A 41 -15.45 -3.00 -2.19
N ALA A 42 -15.70 -3.98 -1.31
CA ALA A 42 -16.56 -3.82 -0.13
C ALA A 42 -15.96 -2.84 0.90
N ASP A 43 -14.63 -2.78 1.01
CA ASP A 43 -13.93 -1.98 2.03
C ASP A 43 -14.11 -0.47 1.78
N TYR A 44 -14.39 -0.10 0.53
CA TYR A 44 -14.52 1.29 0.09
C TYR A 44 -15.98 1.69 -0.18
N ARG A 45 -16.94 0.79 0.09
CA ARG A 45 -18.35 1.00 -0.22
C ARG A 45 -19.01 1.88 0.86
N VAL A 46 -19.56 3.01 0.43
CA VAL A 46 -20.29 3.95 1.30
C VAL A 46 -21.72 4.13 0.79
N GLN A 47 -22.70 3.85 1.65
CA GLN A 47 -24.11 4.05 1.36
C GLN A 47 -24.51 5.52 1.64
N LEU A 48 -24.93 6.25 0.62
CA LEU A 48 -25.40 7.63 0.79
C LEU A 48 -26.84 7.66 1.31
N LYS A 49 -27.22 8.77 1.98
CA LYS A 49 -28.51 8.96 2.66
C LYS A 49 -29.73 8.64 1.78
N ASN A 50 -29.65 8.96 0.49
CA ASN A 50 -30.77 8.83 -0.44
C ASN A 50 -30.78 7.49 -1.21
N GLY A 51 -29.92 6.53 -0.87
CA GLY A 51 -29.88 5.21 -1.51
C GLY A 51 -28.78 4.93 -2.54
N PRO A 52 -28.10 5.90 -3.18
CA PRO A 52 -26.93 5.59 -4.01
C PRO A 52 -25.74 5.04 -3.21
N VAL A 53 -24.97 4.18 -3.85
CA VAL A 53 -23.71 3.64 -3.32
C VAL A 53 -22.55 4.38 -3.97
N ALA A 54 -21.68 4.98 -3.16
CA ALA A 54 -20.41 5.52 -3.58
C ALA A 54 -19.27 4.54 -3.23
N TYR A 55 -18.21 4.54 -4.03
CA TYR A 55 -16.96 3.85 -3.70
C TYR A 55 -15.88 4.93 -3.52
N LEU A 56 -15.31 5.02 -2.31
CA LEU A 56 -14.32 6.05 -1.97
C LEU A 56 -12.97 5.40 -1.69
N VAL A 57 -12.04 5.51 -2.64
CA VAL A 57 -10.67 4.99 -2.49
C VAL A 57 -9.72 6.19 -2.28
N PRO A 58 -9.02 6.26 -1.14
CA PRO A 58 -8.05 7.33 -0.91
C PRO A 58 -6.76 7.07 -1.70
N ASP A 59 -6.39 8.01 -2.56
CA ASP A 59 -5.09 8.06 -3.24
C ASP A 59 -4.35 9.32 -2.77
N ARG A 60 -3.08 9.17 -2.38
CA ARG A 60 -2.24 10.25 -1.84
C ARG A 60 -0.99 10.51 -2.68
N GLU A 61 -0.86 9.89 -3.84
CA GLU A 61 0.28 10.12 -4.73
C GLU A 61 0.22 11.51 -5.36
N LEU A 62 -0.99 11.94 -5.74
CA LEU A 62 -1.24 13.25 -6.32
C LEU A 62 -2.43 13.92 -5.61
N PRO A 63 -2.44 15.26 -5.48
CA PRO A 63 -3.55 16.01 -4.87
C PRO A 63 -4.71 16.16 -5.86
N LEU A 64 -5.10 15.07 -6.54
CA LEU A 64 -6.14 15.06 -7.56
C LEU A 64 -7.35 14.27 -7.07
N VAL A 65 -8.53 14.65 -7.56
CA VAL A 65 -9.78 13.96 -7.26
C VAL A 65 -10.45 13.60 -8.58
N SER A 66 -10.75 12.32 -8.76
CA SER A 66 -11.52 11.80 -9.89
C SER A 66 -12.89 11.36 -9.44
N ILE A 67 -13.94 11.81 -10.13
CA ILE A 67 -15.33 11.47 -9.82
C ILE A 67 -15.96 10.90 -11.07
N SER A 68 -16.56 9.72 -10.96
CA SER A 68 -17.36 9.11 -12.01
C SER A 68 -18.74 8.78 -11.46
N ILE A 69 -19.77 9.11 -12.25
CA ILE A 69 -21.16 8.87 -11.86
C ILE A 69 -21.78 8.00 -12.94
N ARG A 70 -22.29 6.83 -12.52
CA ARG A 70 -23.04 5.93 -13.39
C ARG A 70 -24.51 5.97 -13.01
N VAL A 71 -25.31 6.58 -13.87
CA VAL A 71 -26.77 6.59 -13.72
C VAL A 71 -27.36 5.47 -14.56
N ARG A 72 -28.19 4.62 -13.96
CA ARG A 72 -28.93 3.57 -14.67
C ARG A 72 -30.16 4.20 -15.34
N THR A 73 -29.95 4.90 -16.44
CA THR A 73 -31.02 5.39 -17.33
C THR A 73 -30.87 4.75 -18.72
N GLY A 74 -31.98 4.55 -19.42
CA GLY A 74 -31.98 4.15 -20.83
C GLY A 74 -31.77 5.35 -21.77
N GLY A 75 -31.58 5.08 -23.06
CA GLY A 75 -31.71 6.10 -24.10
C GLY A 75 -33.17 6.45 -24.29
N TYR A 76 -33.56 7.69 -23.97
CA TYR A 76 -34.79 8.26 -24.51
C TYR A 76 -34.48 8.66 -25.96
N GLU A 77 -34.71 7.76 -26.89
CA GLU A 77 -34.87 8.12 -28.30
C GLU A 77 -36.37 8.35 -28.52
N VAL A 78 -36.70 9.57 -28.98
CA VAL A 78 -38.04 9.98 -29.44
C VAL A 78 -37.98 10.08 -30.95
#